data_AF-A0A0F9MVG9-F1
#
_entry.id   AF-A0A0F9MVG9-F1
#
_cell.length_a   1.000
_cell.length_b   1.000
_cell.length_c   1.000
_cell.angle_alpha   90.00
_cell.angle_beta   90.00
_cell.angle_gamma   90.00
#
_symmetry.space_group_name_H-M   'P 1'
#
loop_
_entity.id
_entity.type
_entity.pdbx_description
1 polymer ?
#
loop_
_entity_poly.entity_id
_entity_poly.type
_entity_poly.pdbx_seq_one_letter_code
_entity_poly.pdbx_strand_id
1 'polypeptide(L)'
;MGIERTGYRLRLVCDAEYCRNHLGKGLLEVDGDSLSRCEWAARDVGWRLGGDTVLCTDCNAAETRRERLSANEQSDSAQKMTKLTQPGKWHGGKFHLAKRIIELMPPHVHYVETHFGMGSVLLQKDFEGVSEVVNDIDGRLTAFWKALQSPTSFEAFCRLIDATPLSQIEWRQANTTMAAVTTGKSLAERGAAFFINNRQSRQGLGKDFATLSRNRTRRGMNEQVSSWLTAIEGLPEIHERLKRVVILNDDALKVIRQQDGPNTLFYCDPPYLAETRSSGEYEMTYSDHVRLLALLGRSVAVDASRFDDAVETLGPLLEWQRKGKFLLSGYPSSLYYETAGMNTWHRVDIQIDNKASSAKTKEIKTVCMWAN
;
A
#
# COMPACT_ATOMS: atom_id res chain seq x y z
N MET A 1 27.63 -46.83 -16.34
CA MET A 1 28.02 -45.77 -17.30
C MET A 1 27.12 -44.59 -17.06
N GLY A 2 27.69 -43.41 -16.82
CA GLY A 2 26.96 -42.16 -16.56
C GLY A 2 27.64 -41.33 -15.47
N ILE A 3 28.78 -40.72 -15.82
CA ILE A 3 29.47 -39.73 -14.96
C ILE A 3 28.76 -38.39 -15.18
N GLU A 4 28.12 -37.85 -14.14
CA GLU A 4 27.65 -36.46 -14.13
C GLU A 4 28.87 -35.53 -14.03
N ARG A 5 29.04 -34.66 -15.03
CA ARG A 5 30.05 -33.59 -15.04
C ARG A 5 29.50 -32.37 -14.29
N THR A 6 30.03 -32.09 -13.10
CA THR A 6 29.87 -30.81 -12.43
C THR A 6 30.99 -29.86 -12.87
N GLY A 7 30.72 -29.00 -13.85
CA GLY A 7 31.64 -27.92 -14.23
C GLY A 7 31.58 -26.79 -13.20
N TYR A 8 32.73 -26.25 -12.80
CA TYR A 8 32.82 -25.07 -11.94
C TYR A 8 32.81 -23.81 -12.80
N ARG A 9 31.89 -22.88 -12.52
CA ARG A 9 31.89 -21.53 -13.13
C ARG A 9 32.41 -20.53 -12.10
N LEU A 10 33.56 -19.92 -12.36
CA LEU A 10 34.06 -18.79 -11.58
C LEU A 10 33.63 -17.49 -12.27
N ARG A 11 32.85 -16.67 -11.56
CA ARG A 11 32.45 -15.34 -12.01
C ARG A 11 33.17 -14.30 -11.15
N LEU A 12 34.16 -13.64 -11.73
CA LEU A 12 34.88 -12.54 -11.07
C LEU A 12 34.14 -11.24 -11.36
N VAL A 13 33.48 -10.68 -10.34
CA VAL A 13 32.78 -9.41 -10.42
C VAL A 13 33.70 -8.32 -9.86
N CYS A 14 34.36 -7.58 -10.75
CA CYS A 14 34.94 -6.28 -10.43
C CYS A 14 33.84 -5.23 -10.47
N ASP A 15 33.88 -4.24 -9.57
CA ASP A 15 32.99 -3.08 -9.63
C ASP A 15 33.08 -2.41 -11.01
N ALA A 16 31.93 -2.37 -11.70
CA ALA A 16 31.83 -2.08 -13.12
C ALA A 16 32.23 -0.64 -13.47
N GLU A 17 32.29 0.26 -12.50
CA GLU A 17 32.71 1.66 -12.70
C GLU A 17 34.23 1.82 -12.61
N TYR A 18 34.91 1.05 -11.75
CA TYR A 18 36.37 1.11 -11.58
C TYR A 18 37.11 0.45 -12.76
N CYS A 19 36.67 -0.75 -13.17
CA CYS A 19 37.30 -1.50 -14.26
C CYS A 19 37.16 -0.79 -15.63
N ARG A 20 36.07 -0.04 -15.87
CA ARG A 20 35.88 0.75 -17.10
C ARG A 20 36.87 1.88 -17.27
N ASN A 21 37.29 2.50 -16.16
CA ASN A 21 38.12 3.69 -16.21
C ASN A 21 39.63 3.40 -16.23
N HIS A 22 40.08 2.20 -15.85
CA HIS A 22 41.52 1.96 -15.61
C HIS A 22 42.13 0.75 -16.33
N LEU A 23 41.35 -0.27 -16.76
CA LEU A 23 41.95 -1.53 -17.22
C LEU A 23 41.50 -2.03 -18.61
N GLY A 24 40.58 -1.34 -19.28
CA GLY A 24 40.29 -1.54 -20.71
C GLY A 24 39.87 -2.97 -21.15
N LYS A 25 39.62 -3.91 -20.24
CA LYS A 25 39.23 -5.29 -20.54
C LYS A 25 38.00 -5.68 -19.73
N GLY A 26 36.93 -6.05 -20.45
CA GLY A 26 35.67 -6.54 -19.90
C GLY A 26 35.80 -7.95 -19.34
N LEU A 27 34.75 -8.35 -18.60
CA LEU A 27 34.51 -9.67 -17.99
C LEU A 27 35.27 -10.82 -18.67
N LEU A 28 36.01 -11.59 -17.87
CA LEU A 28 36.63 -12.84 -18.31
C LEU A 28 35.86 -14.01 -17.68
N GLU A 29 35.07 -14.72 -18.50
CA GLU A 29 34.49 -16.02 -18.12
C GLU A 29 35.42 -17.12 -18.64
N VAL A 30 35.83 -18.05 -17.77
CA VAL A 30 36.65 -19.20 -18.13
C VAL A 30 35.93 -20.47 -17.70
N ASP A 31 35.59 -21.32 -18.67
CA ASP A 31 35.03 -22.65 -18.42
C ASP A 31 36.16 -23.70 -18.46
N GLY A 32 36.28 -24.51 -17.40
CA GLY A 32 37.30 -25.56 -17.32
C GLY A 32 36.93 -26.70 -16.38
N ASP A 33 37.22 -27.92 -16.79
CA ASP A 33 36.88 -29.17 -16.07
C ASP A 33 37.84 -29.50 -14.90
N SER A 34 38.83 -28.64 -14.58
CA SER A 34 39.72 -28.81 -13.42
C SER A 34 40.48 -27.51 -13.04
N LEU A 35 40.68 -27.32 -11.72
CA LEU A 35 41.38 -26.17 -11.09
C LEU A 35 42.77 -25.87 -11.70
N SER A 36 43.51 -26.89 -12.14
CA SER A 36 44.86 -26.76 -12.69
C SER A 36 44.94 -26.03 -14.04
N ARG A 37 43.83 -25.96 -14.81
CA ARG A 37 43.81 -25.14 -16.05
C ARG A 37 43.55 -23.66 -15.77
N CYS A 38 42.84 -23.33 -14.69
CA CYS A 38 42.64 -21.94 -14.25
C CYS A 38 43.94 -21.30 -13.74
N GLU A 39 44.85 -22.10 -13.17
CA GLU A 39 46.18 -21.63 -12.72
C GLU A 39 47.07 -21.10 -13.85
N TRP A 40 46.93 -21.64 -15.07
CA TRP A 40 47.74 -21.21 -16.21
C TRP A 40 47.28 -19.85 -16.76
N ALA A 41 45.96 -19.61 -16.81
CA ALA A 41 45.39 -18.34 -17.29
C ALA A 41 45.62 -17.16 -16.34
N ALA A 42 45.71 -17.41 -15.02
CA ALA A 42 45.92 -16.36 -14.01
C ALA A 42 47.35 -15.78 -13.99
N ARG A 43 48.35 -16.56 -14.42
CA ARG A 43 49.77 -16.15 -14.36
C ARG A 43 50.16 -15.10 -15.39
N ASP A 44 49.52 -15.06 -16.55
CA ASP A 44 49.84 -14.09 -17.62
C ASP A 44 49.30 -12.66 -17.35
N VAL A 45 48.45 -12.49 -16.33
CA VAL A 45 47.86 -11.20 -15.94
C VAL A 45 48.29 -10.73 -14.54
N GLY A 46 49.28 -11.38 -13.92
CA GLY A 46 49.87 -10.94 -12.64
C GLY A 46 49.17 -11.45 -11.37
N TRP A 47 48.19 -12.35 -11.44
CA TRP A 47 47.41 -12.76 -10.27
C TRP A 47 48.01 -14.01 -9.59
N ARG A 48 47.96 -14.10 -8.25
CA ARG A 48 48.32 -15.33 -7.50
C ARG A 48 47.10 -15.91 -6.79
N LEU A 49 46.94 -17.23 -6.90
CA LEU A 49 45.92 -18.01 -6.18
C LEU A 49 46.45 -18.39 -4.79
N GLY A 50 45.66 -18.11 -3.75
CA GLY A 50 45.92 -18.51 -2.36
C GLY A 50 44.71 -19.26 -1.81
N GLY A 51 44.72 -20.58 -1.90
CA GLY A 51 43.55 -21.40 -1.56
C GLY A 51 42.33 -21.04 -2.41
N ASP A 52 41.14 -20.96 -1.81
CA ASP A 52 39.88 -20.60 -2.49
C ASP A 52 39.73 -19.10 -2.82
N THR A 53 40.83 -18.33 -2.78
CA THR A 53 40.81 -16.86 -2.98
C THR A 53 41.80 -16.44 -4.05
N VAL A 54 41.36 -15.55 -4.95
CA VAL A 54 42.19 -14.90 -5.97
C VAL A 54 42.60 -13.51 -5.45
N LEU A 55 43.90 -13.22 -5.40
CA LEU A 55 44.43 -11.92 -4.97
C LEU A 55 45.05 -11.16 -6.15
N CYS A 56 44.64 -9.91 -6.32
CA CYS A 56 45.27 -8.94 -7.24
C CYS A 56 46.59 -8.49 -6.64
N THR A 57 47.70 -8.52 -7.39
CA THR A 57 49.00 -8.08 -6.87
C THR A 57 49.19 -6.57 -6.85
N ASP A 58 48.33 -5.80 -7.54
CA ASP A 58 48.49 -4.34 -7.65
C ASP A 58 47.68 -3.55 -6.61
N CYS A 59 46.71 -4.18 -5.96
CA CYS A 59 46.02 -3.59 -4.82
C CYS A 59 46.32 -4.42 -3.58
N ASN A 60 47.03 -3.81 -2.64
CA ASN A 60 47.42 -4.39 -1.35
C ASN A 60 46.20 -4.54 -0.39
N ALA A 61 45.06 -4.99 -0.91
CA ALA A 61 43.81 -5.21 -0.20
C ALA A 61 43.64 -6.72 0.04
N ALA A 62 44.26 -7.21 1.11
CA ALA A 62 44.00 -8.56 1.61
C ALA A 62 42.76 -8.51 2.51
N GLU A 63 41.62 -9.04 2.05
CA GLU A 63 40.50 -9.34 2.92
C GLU A 63 40.51 -10.83 3.28
N THR A 64 41.03 -11.13 4.48
CA THR A 64 40.96 -12.46 5.09
C THR A 64 39.51 -12.81 5.41
N ARG A 65 38.89 -13.65 4.57
CA ARG A 65 37.56 -14.22 4.80
C ARG A 65 37.65 -15.44 5.72
N ARG A 66 37.88 -15.24 7.02
CA ARG A 66 37.55 -16.16 8.13
C ARG A 66 37.66 -15.34 9.41
N GLU A 67 36.56 -15.28 10.18
CA GLU A 67 36.34 -14.50 11.41
C GLU A 67 35.63 -13.13 11.28
N ARG A 68 34.48 -13.09 10.59
CA ARG A 68 33.33 -12.22 10.96
C ARG A 68 32.00 -12.89 10.59
N LEU A 69 31.79 -14.11 11.09
CA LEU A 69 30.51 -14.83 10.97
C LEU A 69 29.84 -15.12 12.33
N SER A 70 30.20 -14.39 13.40
CA SER A 70 29.56 -14.65 14.70
C SER A 70 29.51 -13.45 15.67
N ALA A 71 29.59 -12.21 15.19
CA ALA A 71 29.52 -11.05 16.10
C ALA A 71 28.73 -9.85 15.55
N ASN A 72 27.97 -9.99 14.47
CA ASN A 72 27.05 -8.92 14.04
C ASN A 72 25.73 -9.39 13.42
N GLU A 73 25.32 -10.65 13.67
CA GLU A 73 23.98 -11.18 13.37
C GLU A 73 23.11 -11.31 14.64
N GLN A 74 23.46 -10.56 15.68
CA GLN A 74 22.56 -10.24 16.80
C GLN A 74 22.56 -8.72 17.01
N SER A 75 22.25 -7.99 15.95
CA SER A 75 21.61 -6.68 16.11
C SER A 75 20.28 -6.79 15.36
N ASP A 76 19.19 -6.76 16.12
CA ASP A 76 17.80 -6.74 15.64
C ASP A 76 17.68 -6.05 14.27
N SER A 77 17.45 -6.85 13.23
CA SER A 77 17.06 -6.34 11.92
C SER A 77 15.59 -5.93 11.99
N ALA A 78 15.29 -4.89 12.77
CA ALA A 78 14.12 -4.08 12.47
C ALA A 78 14.39 -3.47 11.10
N GLN A 79 13.82 -4.06 10.04
CA GLN A 79 13.75 -3.41 8.74
C GLN A 79 13.10 -2.06 8.99
N LYS A 80 13.90 -1.00 8.98
CA LYS A 80 13.41 0.35 9.22
C LYS A 80 12.45 0.65 8.07
N MET A 81 11.14 0.49 8.31
CA MET A 81 10.13 0.70 7.28
C MET A 81 10.36 2.06 6.65
N THR A 82 10.75 2.07 5.38
CA THR A 82 10.82 3.30 4.61
C THR A 82 9.41 3.88 4.58
N LYS A 83 9.29 5.18 4.86
CA LYS A 83 7.99 5.83 4.89
C LYS A 83 7.40 5.80 3.48
N LEU A 84 6.41 4.94 3.26
CA LEU A 84 5.74 4.81 1.98
C LEU A 84 4.94 6.10 1.68
N THR A 85 5.06 6.56 0.44
CA THR A 85 4.27 7.69 -0.05
C THR A 85 2.90 7.15 -0.46
N GLN A 86 1.82 7.73 0.04
CA GLN A 86 0.48 7.33 -0.39
C GLN A 86 0.31 7.62 -1.90
N PRO A 87 -0.14 6.64 -2.71
CA PRO A 87 -0.08 6.77 -4.17
C PRO A 87 -1.11 7.77 -4.71
N GLY A 88 -2.24 7.92 -4.03
CA GLY A 88 -3.36 8.76 -4.45
C GLY A 88 -3.84 9.74 -3.39
N LYS A 89 -4.77 10.61 -3.79
CA LYS A 89 -5.54 11.45 -2.87
C LYS A 89 -6.87 10.75 -2.59
N TRP A 90 -7.37 10.81 -1.36
CA TRP A 90 -8.65 10.20 -1.00
C TRP A 90 -9.41 11.03 0.01
N HIS A 91 -10.71 11.20 -0.24
CA HIS A 91 -11.58 11.85 0.73
C HIS A 91 -11.70 10.97 1.98
N GLY A 92 -11.49 11.57 3.15
CA GLY A 92 -11.45 10.84 4.40
C GLY A 92 -10.14 10.08 4.66
N GLY A 93 -9.13 10.17 3.78
CA GLY A 93 -7.85 9.48 3.97
C GLY A 93 -7.20 9.78 5.33
N LYS A 94 -7.00 8.73 6.14
CA LYS A 94 -6.48 8.83 7.51
C LYS A 94 -4.96 8.92 7.59
N PHE A 95 -4.28 9.41 6.55
CA PHE A 95 -2.82 9.37 6.48
C PHE A 95 -2.14 10.02 7.70
N HIS A 96 -2.62 11.18 8.14
CA HIS A 96 -2.10 11.86 9.33
C HIS A 96 -2.57 11.25 10.66
N LEU A 97 -3.63 10.45 10.64
CA LEU A 97 -4.19 9.77 11.81
C LEU A 97 -3.69 8.33 11.96
N ALA A 98 -3.11 7.74 10.91
CA ALA A 98 -2.78 6.32 10.83
C ALA A 98 -1.98 5.83 12.02
N LYS A 99 -0.92 6.56 12.42
CA LYS A 99 -0.12 6.19 13.61
C LYS A 99 -0.98 6.08 14.87
N ARG A 100 -1.85 7.07 15.14
CA ARG A 100 -2.75 7.05 16.30
C ARG A 100 -3.78 5.93 16.20
N ILE A 101 -4.27 5.63 14.99
CA ILE A 101 -5.21 4.51 14.75
C ILE A 101 -4.50 3.17 15.03
N ILE A 102 -3.29 3.00 14.53
CA ILE A 102 -2.47 1.79 14.73
C ILE A 102 -2.17 1.58 16.22
N GLU A 103 -1.88 2.64 16.98
CA GLU A 103 -1.66 2.58 18.43
C GLU A 103 -2.89 2.10 19.22
N LEU A 104 -4.10 2.25 18.66
CA LEU A 104 -5.34 1.75 19.26
C LEU A 104 -5.66 0.30 18.86
N MET A 105 -4.92 -0.28 17.92
CA MET A 105 -5.18 -1.65 17.47
C MET A 105 -4.75 -2.66 18.53
N PRO A 106 -5.66 -3.52 19.02
CA PRO A 106 -5.29 -4.58 19.95
C PRO A 106 -4.43 -5.65 19.25
N PRO A 107 -3.69 -6.49 19.99
CA PRO A 107 -2.91 -7.58 19.38
C PRO A 107 -3.76 -8.49 18.49
N HIS A 108 -3.23 -8.82 17.31
CA HIS A 108 -3.87 -9.61 16.25
C HIS A 108 -2.81 -10.26 15.35
N VAL A 109 -3.18 -11.33 14.64
CA VAL A 109 -2.33 -11.95 13.61
C VAL A 109 -2.99 -11.95 12.23
N HIS A 110 -4.27 -11.55 12.15
CA HIS A 110 -4.98 -11.34 10.91
C HIS A 110 -5.61 -9.94 10.93
N TYR A 111 -5.30 -9.12 9.94
CA TYR A 111 -5.76 -7.74 9.83
C TYR A 111 -6.58 -7.59 8.56
N VAL A 112 -7.77 -7.00 8.70
CA VAL A 112 -8.72 -6.80 7.60
C VAL A 112 -9.14 -5.34 7.56
N GLU A 113 -8.79 -4.62 6.49
CA GLU A 113 -9.26 -3.26 6.23
C GLU A 113 -10.46 -3.31 5.28
N THR A 114 -11.67 -3.05 5.78
CA THR A 114 -12.92 -3.33 5.05
C THR A 114 -13.29 -2.27 4.02
N HIS A 115 -12.76 -1.05 4.19
CA HIS A 115 -12.98 0.13 3.37
C HIS A 115 -11.62 0.75 3.04
N PHE A 116 -10.85 0.04 2.21
CA PHE A 116 -9.43 0.27 2.02
C PHE A 116 -9.08 1.66 1.49
N GLY A 117 -9.92 2.19 0.58
CA GLY A 117 -9.67 3.47 -0.05
C GLY A 117 -8.25 3.54 -0.62
N MET A 118 -7.50 4.55 -0.18
CA MET A 118 -6.12 4.79 -0.63
C MET A 118 -5.05 4.25 0.33
N GLY A 119 -5.37 3.28 1.18
CA GLY A 119 -4.42 2.51 1.99
C GLY A 119 -3.68 3.30 3.07
N SER A 120 -4.34 4.32 3.64
CA SER A 120 -3.70 5.25 4.58
C SER A 120 -3.13 4.56 5.82
N VAL A 121 -3.83 3.54 6.32
CA VAL A 121 -3.49 2.81 7.55
C VAL A 121 -2.56 1.65 7.22
N LEU A 122 -2.98 0.71 6.36
CA LEU A 122 -2.16 -0.43 5.94
C LEU A 122 -0.72 -0.05 5.54
N LEU A 123 -0.52 0.99 4.71
CA LEU A 123 0.81 1.37 4.22
C LEU A 123 1.74 1.91 5.32
N GLN A 124 1.19 2.29 6.48
CA GLN A 124 1.94 2.72 7.65
C GLN A 124 1.97 1.68 8.76
N LYS A 125 1.20 0.60 8.63
CA LYS A 125 1.09 -0.48 9.60
C LYS A 125 2.25 -1.45 9.41
N ASP A 126 2.87 -1.81 10.53
CA ASP A 126 3.80 -2.92 10.58
C ASP A 126 3.08 -4.24 10.23
N PHE A 127 3.75 -5.02 9.40
CA PHE A 127 3.25 -6.21 8.73
C PHE A 127 3.89 -7.49 9.25
N GLU A 128 4.87 -7.40 10.16
CA GLU A 128 5.60 -8.56 10.65
C GLU A 128 4.66 -9.49 11.42
N GLY A 129 4.63 -10.78 11.04
CA GLY A 129 3.77 -11.78 11.68
C GLY A 129 2.26 -11.60 11.46
N VAL A 130 1.82 -10.67 10.60
CA VAL A 130 0.40 -10.37 10.36
C VAL A 130 0.00 -10.78 8.94
N SER A 131 -1.07 -11.56 8.82
CA SER A 131 -1.78 -11.81 7.57
C SER A 131 -2.69 -10.61 7.26
N GLU A 132 -2.51 -9.97 6.11
CA GLU A 132 -3.21 -8.72 5.77
C GLU A 132 -4.15 -8.89 4.58
N VAL A 133 -5.40 -8.45 4.77
CA VAL A 133 -6.46 -8.44 3.77
C VAL A 133 -7.02 -7.03 3.67
N VAL A 134 -7.26 -6.57 2.45
CA VAL A 134 -7.91 -5.30 2.19
C VAL A 134 -9.09 -5.51 1.26
N ASN A 135 -10.15 -4.74 1.49
CA ASN A 135 -11.35 -4.78 0.69
C ASN A 135 -11.82 -3.36 0.36
N ASP A 136 -12.40 -3.20 -0.81
CA ASP A 136 -13.19 -2.02 -1.13
C ASP A 136 -14.30 -2.41 -2.12
N ILE A 137 -15.44 -1.73 -2.06
CA ILE A 137 -16.56 -1.98 -2.96
C ILE A 137 -16.29 -1.39 -4.36
N ASP A 138 -15.47 -0.34 -4.47
CA ASP A 138 -15.15 0.28 -5.75
C ASP A 138 -14.23 -0.61 -6.59
N GLY A 139 -14.83 -1.29 -7.57
CA GLY A 139 -14.13 -2.14 -8.55
C GLY A 139 -13.06 -1.42 -9.38
N ARG A 140 -13.11 -0.08 -9.48
CA ARG A 140 -12.11 0.73 -10.18
C ARG A 140 -10.88 0.94 -9.30
N LEU A 141 -11.10 1.22 -8.02
CA LEU A 141 -10.05 1.33 -7.02
C LEU A 141 -9.33 0.00 -6.79
N THR A 142 -10.07 -1.11 -6.67
CA THR A 142 -9.48 -2.44 -6.50
C THR A 142 -8.74 -2.89 -7.75
N ALA A 143 -9.19 -2.52 -8.96
CA ALA A 143 -8.44 -2.72 -10.19
C ALA A 143 -7.12 -1.95 -10.21
N PHE A 144 -7.09 -0.71 -9.70
CA PHE A 144 -5.85 0.05 -9.52
C PHE A 144 -4.88 -0.65 -8.56
N TRP A 145 -5.35 -1.05 -7.38
CA TRP A 145 -4.51 -1.78 -6.42
C TRP A 145 -4.00 -3.11 -6.98
N LYS A 146 -4.83 -3.84 -7.73
CA LYS A 146 -4.43 -5.10 -8.36
C LYS A 146 -3.42 -4.87 -9.49
N ALA A 147 -3.55 -3.78 -10.25
CA ALA A 147 -2.56 -3.39 -11.25
C ALA A 147 -1.20 -3.10 -10.60
N LEU A 148 -1.18 -2.44 -9.45
CA LEU A 148 0.04 -2.21 -8.67
C LEU A 148 0.60 -3.49 -8.03
N GLN A 149 -0.23 -4.46 -7.67
CA GLN A 149 0.22 -5.70 -7.02
C GLN A 149 0.87 -6.69 -8.00
N SER A 150 0.29 -6.86 -9.19
CA SER A 150 0.72 -7.88 -10.17
C SER A 150 2.01 -7.44 -10.87
N PRO A 151 3.11 -8.22 -10.87
CA PRO A 151 4.37 -7.81 -11.51
C PRO A 151 4.21 -7.43 -13.00
N THR A 152 3.51 -8.26 -13.77
CA THR A 152 3.30 -8.00 -15.20
C THR A 152 2.42 -6.78 -15.46
N SER A 153 1.37 -6.59 -14.64
CA SER A 153 0.50 -5.42 -14.77
C SER A 153 1.18 -4.15 -14.29
N PHE A 154 2.00 -4.24 -13.25
CA PHE A 154 2.75 -3.13 -12.68
C PHE A 154 3.79 -2.60 -13.66
N GLU A 155 4.54 -3.49 -14.32
CA GLU A 155 5.52 -3.10 -15.34
C GLU A 155 4.83 -2.36 -16.52
N ALA A 156 3.71 -2.87 -17.00
CA ALA A 156 2.93 -2.21 -18.04
C ALA A 156 2.31 -0.89 -17.57
N PHE A 157 1.85 -0.84 -16.32
CA PHE A 157 1.33 0.37 -15.68
C PHE A 157 2.41 1.45 -15.61
N CYS A 158 3.61 1.13 -15.12
CA CYS A 158 4.72 2.08 -15.04
C CYS A 158 5.07 2.65 -16.42
N ARG A 159 5.15 1.80 -17.46
CA ARG A 159 5.38 2.29 -18.83
C ARG A 159 4.33 3.31 -19.29
N LEU A 160 3.05 3.07 -18.99
CA LEU A 160 1.98 4.02 -19.33
C LEU A 160 2.17 5.32 -18.57
N ILE A 161 2.40 5.24 -17.25
CA ILE A 161 2.50 6.42 -16.38
C ILE A 161 3.77 7.25 -16.65
N ASP A 162 4.90 6.62 -16.91
CA ASP A 162 6.16 7.30 -17.26
C ASP A 162 6.05 8.04 -18.59
N ALA A 163 5.24 7.52 -19.52
CA ALA A 163 4.95 8.16 -20.79
C ALA A 163 3.86 9.26 -20.67
N THR A 164 3.18 9.39 -19.53
CA THR A 164 2.10 10.35 -19.31
C THR A 164 2.57 11.56 -18.50
N PRO A 165 2.74 12.74 -19.13
CA PRO A 165 2.97 13.97 -18.39
C PRO A 165 1.72 14.42 -17.62
N LEU A 166 1.90 15.37 -16.69
CA LEU A 166 0.76 16.10 -16.14
C LEU A 166 0.09 16.91 -17.28
N SER A 167 -1.13 16.53 -17.65
CA SER A 167 -1.81 17.06 -18.83
C SER A 167 -3.34 17.01 -18.68
N GLN A 168 -4.01 18.12 -18.97
CA GLN A 168 -5.47 18.18 -18.94
C GLN A 168 -6.10 17.23 -19.97
N ILE A 169 -5.45 17.01 -21.12
CA ILE A 169 -5.95 16.13 -22.17
C ILE A 169 -5.90 14.67 -21.70
N GLU A 170 -4.77 14.26 -21.12
CA GLU A 170 -4.58 12.93 -20.53
C GLU A 170 -5.58 12.67 -19.40
N TRP A 171 -5.79 13.67 -18.53
CA TRP A 171 -6.79 13.59 -17.48
C TRP A 171 -8.22 13.39 -18.01
N ARG A 172 -8.61 14.10 -19.07
CA ARG A 172 -9.93 13.92 -19.72
C ARG A 172 -10.05 12.51 -20.32
N GLN A 173 -9.01 12.03 -20.99
CA GLN A 173 -9.00 10.68 -21.58
C GLN A 173 -9.08 9.59 -20.52
N ALA A 174 -8.38 9.77 -19.40
CA ALA A 174 -8.48 8.89 -18.24
C ALA A 174 -9.89 8.88 -17.65
N ASN A 175 -10.56 10.03 -17.58
CA ASN A 175 -11.96 10.13 -17.14
C ASN A 175 -12.90 9.35 -18.08
N THR A 176 -12.77 9.53 -19.40
CA THR A 176 -13.53 8.76 -20.39
C THR A 176 -13.28 7.26 -20.26
N THR A 177 -12.03 6.84 -20.05
CA THR A 177 -11.67 5.42 -19.88
C THR A 177 -12.28 4.83 -18.61
N MET A 178 -12.35 5.63 -17.54
CA MET A 178 -12.97 5.25 -16.27
C MET A 178 -14.50 5.12 -16.36
N ALA A 179 -15.14 5.87 -17.27
CA ALA A 179 -16.58 5.81 -17.52
C ALA A 179 -16.99 4.73 -18.53
N ALA A 180 -16.06 4.27 -19.37
CA ALA A 180 -16.33 3.29 -20.41
C ALA A 180 -16.49 1.86 -19.87
N VAL A 181 -17.19 1.00 -20.62
CA VAL A 181 -17.22 -0.45 -20.38
C VAL A 181 -15.78 -0.97 -20.46
N THR A 182 -15.36 -1.76 -19.46
CA THR A 182 -13.97 -2.20 -19.29
C THR A 182 -13.49 -3.23 -20.32
N THR A 183 -14.36 -3.66 -21.24
CA THR A 183 -14.07 -4.66 -22.26
C THR A 183 -12.93 -4.19 -23.16
N GLY A 184 -11.90 -5.03 -23.31
CA GLY A 184 -10.74 -4.75 -24.15
C GLY A 184 -9.64 -3.91 -23.49
N LYS A 185 -9.82 -3.46 -22.24
CA LYS A 185 -8.77 -2.79 -21.46
C LYS A 185 -8.08 -3.75 -20.50
N SER A 186 -6.76 -3.77 -20.57
CA SER A 186 -5.92 -4.51 -19.62
C SER A 186 -6.04 -3.94 -18.19
N LEU A 187 -5.67 -4.75 -17.20
CA LEU A 187 -5.65 -4.30 -15.81
C LEU A 187 -4.72 -3.10 -15.60
N ALA A 188 -3.58 -3.07 -16.29
CA ALA A 188 -2.64 -1.97 -16.28
C ALA A 188 -3.26 -0.67 -16.80
N GLU A 189 -3.98 -0.70 -17.93
CA GLU A 189 -4.66 0.48 -18.48
C GLU A 189 -5.78 0.99 -17.56
N ARG A 190 -6.56 0.07 -16.97
CA ARG A 190 -7.61 0.43 -16.00
C ARG A 190 -7.02 1.09 -14.76
N GLY A 191 -5.95 0.52 -14.21
CA GLY A 191 -5.22 1.11 -13.09
C GLY A 191 -4.62 2.46 -13.44
N ALA A 192 -4.00 2.59 -14.62
CA ALA A 192 -3.40 3.83 -15.08
C ALA A 192 -4.44 4.94 -15.26
N ALA A 193 -5.60 4.63 -15.86
CA ALA A 193 -6.70 5.57 -15.99
C ALA A 193 -7.20 6.05 -14.61
N PHE A 194 -7.37 5.14 -13.64
CA PHE A 194 -7.72 5.51 -12.27
C PHE A 194 -6.66 6.45 -11.65
N PHE A 195 -5.38 6.08 -11.75
CA PHE A 195 -4.27 6.84 -11.15
C PHE A 195 -4.14 8.24 -11.76
N ILE A 196 -4.20 8.37 -13.09
CA ILE A 196 -4.16 9.64 -13.81
C ILE A 196 -5.37 10.50 -13.41
N ASN A 197 -6.58 9.93 -13.43
CA ASN A 197 -7.79 10.64 -13.06
C ASN A 197 -7.71 11.19 -11.62
N ASN A 198 -7.27 10.37 -10.67
CA ASN A 198 -7.11 10.77 -9.27
C ASN A 198 -5.99 11.82 -9.09
N ARG A 199 -4.78 11.54 -9.54
CA ARG A 199 -3.62 12.39 -9.23
C ARG A 199 -3.62 13.71 -9.97
N GLN A 200 -4.11 13.71 -11.22
CA GLN A 200 -4.21 14.90 -12.03
C GLN A 200 -5.49 15.72 -11.80
N SER A 201 -6.42 15.24 -10.95
CA SER A 201 -7.59 16.02 -10.55
C SER A 201 -7.37 16.92 -9.34
N ARG A 202 -8.21 17.94 -9.23
CA ARG A 202 -8.34 18.77 -8.04
C ARG A 202 -8.79 17.89 -6.88
N GLN A 203 -7.99 17.88 -5.82
CA GLN A 203 -8.21 17.12 -4.58
C GLN A 203 -8.36 15.58 -4.73
N GLY A 204 -8.21 15.02 -5.93
CA GLY A 204 -8.45 13.58 -6.15
C GLY A 204 -9.88 13.22 -6.51
N LEU A 205 -10.74 14.21 -6.76
CA LEU A 205 -12.18 14.03 -6.98
C LEU A 205 -12.55 13.49 -8.35
N GLY A 206 -11.64 13.54 -9.34
CA GLY A 206 -11.97 13.18 -10.71
C GLY A 206 -12.94 14.13 -11.44
N LYS A 207 -13.46 15.18 -10.77
CA LYS A 207 -14.43 16.15 -11.32
C LYS A 207 -13.79 17.26 -12.16
N ASP A 208 -12.71 17.83 -11.66
CA ASP A 208 -11.97 18.90 -12.32
C ASP A 208 -10.48 18.57 -12.41
N PHE A 209 -9.82 19.05 -13.46
CA PHE A 209 -8.36 19.02 -13.54
C PHE A 209 -7.72 19.82 -12.39
N ALA A 210 -6.50 19.46 -12.02
CA ALA A 210 -5.76 20.11 -10.94
C ALA A 210 -5.63 21.62 -11.15
N THR A 211 -5.89 22.39 -10.09
CA THR A 211 -5.63 23.84 -10.08
C THR A 211 -4.14 24.09 -10.16
N LEU A 212 -3.70 24.77 -11.22
CA LEU A 212 -2.29 25.07 -11.44
C LEU A 212 -1.85 26.24 -10.58
N SER A 213 -0.76 26.03 -9.82
CA SER A 213 -0.12 27.11 -9.08
C SER A 213 0.58 28.07 -10.05
N ARG A 214 0.37 29.37 -9.86
CA ARG A 214 0.99 30.44 -10.67
C ARG A 214 2.19 31.09 -10.00
N ASN A 215 2.29 30.97 -8.68
CA ASN A 215 3.23 31.75 -7.87
C ASN A 215 4.16 30.87 -7.02
N ARG A 216 4.13 29.55 -7.21
CA ARG A 216 4.92 28.61 -6.42
C ARG A 216 5.54 27.54 -7.30
N THR A 217 6.83 27.34 -7.12
CA THR A 217 7.57 26.21 -7.66
C THR A 217 7.92 25.22 -6.55
N ARG A 218 8.14 23.97 -6.92
CA ARG A 218 8.65 22.90 -6.06
C ARG A 218 9.65 22.09 -6.87
N ARG A 219 10.82 21.76 -6.32
CA ARG A 219 11.92 21.09 -7.04
C ARG A 219 12.28 21.81 -8.37
N GLY A 220 12.24 23.14 -8.37
CA GLY A 220 12.55 23.96 -9.56
C GLY A 220 11.52 23.92 -10.68
N MET A 221 10.35 23.29 -10.48
CA MET A 221 9.30 23.13 -11.49
C MET A 221 7.91 23.51 -10.94
N ASN A 222 6.88 23.45 -11.79
CA ASN A 222 5.49 23.62 -11.36
C ASN A 222 5.13 22.66 -10.21
N GLU A 223 4.43 23.15 -9.19
CA GLU A 223 4.10 22.38 -7.98
C GLU A 223 3.31 21.10 -8.26
N GLN A 224 2.34 21.16 -9.18
CA GLN A 224 1.50 20.01 -9.53
C GLN A 224 2.30 18.97 -10.30
N VAL A 225 3.22 19.39 -11.18
CA VAL A 225 4.17 18.50 -11.88
C VAL A 225 5.08 17.80 -10.87
N SER A 226 5.67 18.55 -9.94
CA SER A 226 6.49 17.98 -8.88
C SER A 226 5.71 16.95 -8.04
N SER A 227 4.44 17.23 -7.73
CA SER A 227 3.57 16.31 -7.01
C SER A 227 3.26 15.05 -7.81
N TRP A 228 2.98 15.16 -9.12
CA TRP A 228 2.79 14.03 -10.03
C TRP A 228 4.01 13.11 -10.00
N LEU A 229 5.21 13.66 -10.25
CA LEU A 229 6.46 12.89 -10.27
C LEU A 229 6.76 12.23 -8.91
N THR A 230 6.53 12.95 -7.80
CA THR A 230 6.72 12.36 -6.45
C THR A 230 5.85 11.12 -6.23
N ALA A 231 4.62 11.12 -6.76
CA ALA A 231 3.74 9.97 -6.62
C ALA A 231 4.19 8.79 -7.48
N ILE A 232 4.76 9.05 -8.66
CA ILE A 232 5.33 8.02 -9.54
C ILE A 232 6.57 7.40 -8.89
N GLU A 233 7.47 8.25 -8.39
CA GLU A 233 8.73 7.86 -7.76
C GLU A 233 8.53 6.86 -6.60
N GLY A 234 7.40 6.93 -5.87
CA GLY A 234 7.11 6.05 -4.74
C GLY A 234 6.33 4.77 -5.06
N LEU A 235 5.97 4.53 -6.34
CA LEU A 235 5.22 3.34 -6.74
C LEU A 235 5.98 2.02 -6.53
N PRO A 236 7.30 1.91 -6.78
CA PRO A 236 8.02 0.65 -6.61
C PRO A 236 7.94 0.10 -5.19
N GLU A 237 8.09 0.94 -4.16
CA GLU A 237 7.99 0.49 -2.77
C GLU A 237 6.58 0.06 -2.38
N ILE A 238 5.56 0.69 -2.98
CA ILE A 238 4.16 0.28 -2.82
C ILE A 238 3.92 -1.08 -3.48
N HIS A 239 4.46 -1.31 -4.68
CA HIS A 239 4.39 -2.60 -5.35
C HIS A 239 4.95 -3.71 -4.46
N GLU A 240 6.16 -3.52 -3.91
CA GLU A 240 6.76 -4.50 -2.99
C GLU A 240 5.91 -4.72 -1.73
N ARG A 241 5.38 -3.65 -1.13
CA ARG A 241 4.50 -3.73 0.05
C ARG A 241 3.22 -4.54 -0.23
N LEU A 242 2.63 -4.39 -1.41
CA LEU A 242 1.37 -5.02 -1.80
C LEU A 242 1.49 -6.50 -2.14
N LYS A 243 2.69 -7.02 -2.46
CA LYS A 243 2.90 -8.45 -2.73
C LYS A 243 2.50 -9.35 -1.56
N ARG A 244 2.47 -8.81 -0.34
CA ARG A 244 2.13 -9.52 0.90
C ARG A 244 0.67 -9.36 1.33
N VAL A 245 -0.15 -8.67 0.55
CA VAL A 245 -1.51 -8.25 0.93
C VAL A 245 -2.53 -8.97 0.04
N VAL A 246 -3.61 -9.49 0.62
CA VAL A 246 -4.75 -9.99 -0.16
C VAL A 246 -5.67 -8.83 -0.50
N ILE A 247 -6.04 -8.66 -1.77
CA ILE A 247 -6.98 -7.62 -2.22
C ILE A 247 -8.30 -8.27 -2.62
N LEU A 248 -9.38 -7.87 -1.96
CA LEU A 248 -10.76 -8.26 -2.24
C LEU A 248 -11.54 -7.08 -2.86
N ASN A 249 -12.62 -7.42 -3.57
CA ASN A 249 -13.60 -6.46 -4.09
C ASN A 249 -15.00 -7.04 -3.84
N ASP A 250 -15.51 -6.84 -2.64
CA ASP A 250 -16.79 -7.40 -2.21
C ASP A 250 -17.47 -6.48 -1.18
N ASP A 251 -18.71 -6.81 -0.85
CA ASP A 251 -19.45 -6.16 0.22
C ASP A 251 -18.74 -6.31 1.58
N ALA A 252 -18.60 -5.19 2.31
CA ALA A 252 -17.84 -5.16 3.57
C ALA A 252 -18.44 -6.10 4.63
N LEU A 253 -19.77 -6.24 4.71
CA LEU A 253 -20.43 -7.11 5.69
C LEU A 253 -20.21 -8.59 5.34
N LYS A 254 -20.10 -8.92 4.05
CA LYS A 254 -19.70 -10.25 3.60
C LYS A 254 -18.23 -10.54 3.93
N VAL A 255 -17.32 -9.60 3.68
CA VAL A 255 -15.89 -9.77 4.02
C VAL A 255 -15.70 -9.94 5.52
N ILE A 256 -16.38 -9.15 6.34
CA ILE A 256 -16.32 -9.28 7.80
C ILE A 256 -16.68 -10.70 8.21
N ARG A 257 -17.81 -11.24 7.71
CA ARG A 257 -18.23 -12.61 8.04
C ARG A 257 -17.25 -13.68 7.55
N GLN A 258 -16.67 -13.51 6.36
CA GLN A 258 -15.76 -14.49 5.76
C GLN A 258 -14.38 -14.54 6.44
N GLN A 259 -13.89 -13.40 6.93
CA GLN A 259 -12.56 -13.28 7.53
C GLN A 259 -12.59 -13.32 9.07
N ASP A 260 -13.77 -13.49 9.68
CA ASP A 260 -13.90 -13.47 11.13
C ASP A 260 -13.28 -14.69 11.80
N GLY A 261 -12.60 -14.44 12.91
CA GLY A 261 -11.86 -15.42 13.68
C GLY A 261 -11.33 -14.80 14.97
N PRO A 262 -11.00 -15.61 15.98
CA PRO A 262 -10.63 -15.12 17.31
C PRO A 262 -9.41 -14.19 17.33
N ASN A 263 -8.55 -14.27 16.31
CA ASN A 263 -7.34 -13.44 16.20
C ASN A 263 -7.40 -12.40 15.06
N THR A 264 -8.59 -12.17 14.49
CA THR A 264 -8.82 -11.18 13.45
C THR A 264 -9.05 -9.80 14.06
N LEU A 265 -8.42 -8.77 13.50
CA LEU A 265 -8.77 -7.37 13.71
C LEU A 265 -9.36 -6.79 12.42
N PHE A 266 -10.58 -6.27 12.51
CA PHE A 266 -11.19 -5.47 11.46
C PHE A 266 -10.96 -3.99 11.71
N TYR A 267 -10.36 -3.28 10.75
CA TYR A 267 -10.41 -1.83 10.72
C TYR A 267 -11.49 -1.38 9.71
N CYS A 268 -12.49 -0.67 10.21
CA CYS A 268 -13.64 -0.22 9.45
C CYS A 268 -13.66 1.31 9.39
N ASP A 269 -13.50 1.86 8.18
CA ASP A 269 -13.59 3.31 7.92
C ASP A 269 -14.64 3.59 6.85
N PRO A 270 -15.92 3.31 7.14
CA PRO A 270 -16.99 3.48 6.15
C PRO A 270 -17.10 4.94 5.70
N PRO A 271 -17.60 5.20 4.48
CA PRO A 271 -18.09 6.53 4.12
C PRO A 271 -19.04 7.03 5.21
N TYR A 272 -18.76 8.19 5.81
CA TYR A 272 -19.53 8.66 6.95
C TYR A 272 -20.95 9.07 6.58
N LEU A 273 -21.85 8.99 7.56
CA LEU A 273 -23.25 9.43 7.45
C LEU A 273 -23.34 10.79 6.74
N ALA A 274 -24.27 10.89 5.79
CA ALA A 274 -24.41 12.06 4.93
C ALA A 274 -24.48 13.38 5.71
N GLU A 275 -25.22 13.40 6.82
CA GLU A 275 -25.38 14.56 7.72
C GLU A 275 -24.08 15.03 8.38
N THR A 276 -23.06 14.17 8.46
CA THR A 276 -21.78 14.45 9.11
C THR A 276 -20.67 14.88 8.13
N ARG A 277 -20.96 14.89 6.81
CA ARG A 277 -19.96 15.15 5.76
C ARG A 277 -20.42 16.22 4.77
N SER A 278 -19.46 16.75 4.02
CA SER A 278 -19.69 17.80 3.02
C SER A 278 -19.76 17.29 1.57
N SER A 279 -19.39 16.03 1.27
CA SER A 279 -19.55 15.35 -0.05
C SER A 279 -19.05 13.89 -0.03
N GLY A 280 -19.52 13.05 -0.96
CA GLY A 280 -18.98 11.69 -1.25
C GLY A 280 -19.60 11.09 -2.54
N GLU A 281 -18.84 10.32 -3.32
CA GLU A 281 -19.33 9.62 -4.54
C GLU A 281 -19.76 8.16 -4.28
N TYR A 282 -19.28 7.57 -3.19
CA TYR A 282 -19.72 6.27 -2.69
C TYR A 282 -20.35 6.49 -1.32
N GLU A 283 -21.66 6.30 -1.27
CA GLU A 283 -22.46 6.64 -0.11
C GLU A 283 -22.99 5.35 0.53
N MET A 284 -22.62 5.13 1.79
CA MET A 284 -23.40 4.25 2.65
C MET A 284 -24.62 5.02 3.11
N THR A 285 -25.78 4.41 2.95
CA THR A 285 -27.06 4.91 3.46
C THR A 285 -27.14 4.74 4.97
N TYR A 286 -28.11 5.39 5.62
CA TYR A 286 -28.38 5.16 7.04
C TYR A 286 -28.61 3.65 7.32
N SER A 287 -29.36 2.96 6.45
CA SER A 287 -29.58 1.52 6.53
C SER A 287 -28.29 0.72 6.44
N ASP A 288 -27.36 1.09 5.55
CA ASP A 288 -26.06 0.41 5.45
C ASP A 288 -25.24 0.57 6.73
N HIS A 289 -25.27 1.76 7.35
CA HIS A 289 -24.64 1.99 8.65
C HIS A 289 -25.28 1.14 9.76
N VAL A 290 -26.62 1.08 9.81
CA VAL A 290 -27.33 0.22 10.77
C VAL A 290 -26.93 -1.24 10.58
N ARG A 291 -26.87 -1.76 9.35
CA ARG A 291 -26.47 -3.15 9.08
C ARG A 291 -25.01 -3.42 9.48
N LEU A 292 -24.10 -2.49 9.19
CA LEU A 292 -22.69 -2.61 9.63
C LEU A 292 -22.59 -2.64 11.17
N LEU A 293 -23.28 -1.74 11.85
CA LEU A 293 -23.26 -1.66 13.32
C LEU A 293 -23.91 -2.88 13.98
N ALA A 294 -25.02 -3.37 13.41
CA ALA A 294 -25.68 -4.60 13.82
C ALA A 294 -24.72 -5.80 13.72
N LEU A 295 -23.95 -5.88 12.64
CA LEU A 295 -22.97 -6.94 12.45
C LEU A 295 -21.78 -6.82 13.43
N LEU A 296 -21.31 -5.61 13.73
CA LEU A 296 -20.17 -5.42 14.64
C LEU A 296 -20.55 -5.65 16.12
N GLY A 297 -21.81 -5.36 16.48
CA GLY A 297 -22.36 -5.44 17.83
C GLY A 297 -23.28 -6.64 18.08
N ARG A 298 -23.95 -6.61 19.23
CA ARG A 298 -25.05 -7.49 19.63
C ARG A 298 -26.39 -6.76 19.71
N SER A 299 -26.36 -5.44 19.53
CA SER A 299 -27.51 -4.55 19.56
C SER A 299 -27.20 -3.36 18.65
N VAL A 300 -28.23 -2.72 18.11
CA VAL A 300 -28.07 -1.54 17.24
C VAL A 300 -29.20 -0.58 17.51
N ALA A 301 -28.88 0.71 17.58
CA ALA A 301 -29.89 1.76 17.60
C ALA A 301 -30.46 1.91 16.18
N VAL A 302 -31.79 2.07 16.06
CA VAL A 302 -32.45 2.23 14.76
C VAL A 302 -33.48 3.33 14.87
N ASP A 303 -33.33 4.36 14.04
CA ASP A 303 -34.40 5.29 13.72
C ASP A 303 -35.25 4.70 12.60
N ALA A 304 -36.42 4.17 12.95
CA ALA A 304 -37.32 3.51 12.01
C ALA A 304 -37.81 4.44 10.89
N SER A 305 -37.74 5.77 11.06
CA SER A 305 -38.11 6.73 10.01
C SER A 305 -37.05 6.87 8.91
N ARG A 306 -35.83 6.39 9.17
CA ARG A 306 -34.66 6.49 8.27
C ARG A 306 -34.15 5.12 7.79
N PHE A 307 -34.71 4.05 8.35
CA PHE A 307 -34.32 2.68 8.03
C PHE A 307 -35.25 2.15 6.95
N ASP A 308 -34.70 2.00 5.75
CA ASP A 308 -35.47 1.67 4.54
C ASP A 308 -35.81 0.17 4.44
N ASP A 309 -35.23 -0.69 5.29
CA ASP A 309 -35.54 -2.12 5.30
C ASP A 309 -36.52 -2.51 6.40
N ALA A 310 -37.03 -3.73 6.29
CA ALA A 310 -37.69 -4.40 7.40
C ALA A 310 -36.68 -4.68 8.54
N VAL A 311 -37.04 -4.31 9.78
CA VAL A 311 -36.19 -4.48 10.97
C VAL A 311 -35.80 -5.94 11.19
N GLU A 312 -36.65 -6.87 10.76
CA GLU A 312 -36.43 -8.32 10.77
C GLU A 312 -35.17 -8.74 9.99
N THR A 313 -34.74 -7.95 9.00
CA THR A 313 -33.50 -8.20 8.24
C THR A 313 -32.24 -8.05 9.10
N LEU A 314 -32.34 -7.37 10.25
CA LEU A 314 -31.24 -7.23 11.20
C LEU A 314 -31.07 -8.46 12.09
N GLY A 315 -32.11 -9.31 12.23
CA GLY A 315 -32.07 -10.50 13.08
C GLY A 315 -30.85 -11.39 12.82
N PRO A 316 -30.61 -11.84 11.57
CA PRO A 316 -29.44 -12.63 11.23
C PRO A 316 -28.09 -11.95 11.50
N LEU A 317 -28.04 -10.60 11.45
CA LEU A 317 -26.81 -9.84 11.74
C LEU A 317 -26.56 -9.75 13.25
N LEU A 318 -27.62 -9.56 14.04
CA LEU A 318 -27.55 -9.46 15.50
C LEU A 318 -27.33 -10.82 16.19
N GLU A 319 -27.86 -11.89 15.60
CA GLU A 319 -27.61 -13.27 16.03
C GLU A 319 -26.16 -13.71 15.74
N TRP A 320 -25.52 -13.09 14.75
CA TRP A 320 -24.15 -13.41 14.41
C TRP A 320 -23.19 -12.95 15.51
N GLN A 321 -22.49 -13.92 16.11
CA GLN A 321 -21.51 -13.66 17.14
C GLN A 321 -20.11 -13.53 16.55
N ARG A 322 -19.73 -12.29 16.26
CA ARG A 322 -18.36 -11.94 15.89
C ARG A 322 -17.35 -12.47 16.90
N LYS A 323 -16.30 -13.13 16.42
CA LYS A 323 -15.21 -13.69 17.23
C LYS A 323 -14.02 -12.75 17.34
N GLY A 324 -13.73 -12.00 16.29
CA GLY A 324 -12.55 -11.14 16.22
C GLY A 324 -12.64 -9.90 17.10
N LYS A 325 -11.83 -8.91 16.75
CA LYS A 325 -11.86 -7.55 17.30
C LYS A 325 -12.18 -6.58 16.17
N PHE A 326 -12.74 -5.41 16.47
CA PHE A 326 -12.84 -4.35 15.49
C PHE A 326 -12.34 -3.01 16.04
N LEU A 327 -11.96 -2.13 15.12
CA LEU A 327 -11.76 -0.71 15.32
C LEU A 327 -12.54 0.03 14.23
N LEU A 328 -13.57 0.77 14.62
CA LEU A 328 -14.47 1.51 13.73
C LEU A 328 -14.18 3.00 13.86
N SER A 329 -13.96 3.69 12.74
CA SER A 329 -13.82 5.14 12.69
C SER A 329 -15.09 5.81 12.18
N GLY A 330 -15.37 7.01 12.69
CA GLY A 330 -16.53 7.80 12.27
C GLY A 330 -16.59 9.17 12.91
N TYR A 331 -17.57 9.97 12.50
CA TYR A 331 -17.92 11.21 13.19
C TYR A 331 -19.00 10.95 14.26
N PRO A 332 -19.08 11.79 15.30
CA PRO A 332 -20.18 11.81 16.25
C PRO A 332 -21.55 11.77 15.56
N SER A 333 -22.41 10.84 15.96
CA SER A 333 -23.83 10.79 15.60
C SER A 333 -24.62 10.03 16.67
N SER A 334 -25.93 10.28 16.75
CA SER A 334 -26.82 9.56 17.68
C SER A 334 -26.77 8.06 17.44
N LEU A 335 -26.90 7.62 16.18
CA LEU A 335 -26.82 6.21 15.78
C LEU A 335 -25.57 5.53 16.34
N TYR A 336 -24.39 6.12 16.16
CA TYR A 336 -23.13 5.53 16.59
C TYR A 336 -22.97 5.57 18.11
N TYR A 337 -23.36 6.67 18.77
CA TYR A 337 -23.24 6.80 20.22
C TYR A 337 -24.19 5.90 20.99
N GLU A 338 -25.46 5.84 20.58
CA GLU A 338 -26.45 4.96 21.20
C GLU A 338 -26.05 3.50 21.00
N THR A 339 -25.70 3.10 19.77
CA THR A 339 -25.24 1.74 19.49
C THR A 339 -24.00 1.38 20.30
N ALA A 340 -22.99 2.26 20.35
CA ALA A 340 -21.79 2.02 21.14
C ALA A 340 -22.12 1.86 22.63
N GLY A 341 -23.05 2.67 23.16
CA GLY A 341 -23.53 2.57 24.54
C GLY A 341 -24.23 1.26 24.84
N MET A 342 -25.14 0.81 23.97
CA MET A 342 -25.85 -0.46 24.09
C MET A 342 -24.90 -1.68 24.12
N ASN A 343 -23.78 -1.58 23.42
CA ASN A 343 -22.79 -2.65 23.33
C ASN A 343 -21.57 -2.45 24.24
N THR A 344 -21.58 -1.42 25.09
CA THR A 344 -20.44 -1.09 25.98
C THR A 344 -19.10 -0.95 25.27
N TRP A 345 -19.09 -0.43 24.03
CA TRP A 345 -17.88 -0.25 23.25
C TRP A 345 -16.95 0.79 23.88
N HIS A 346 -15.65 0.54 23.81
CA HIS A 346 -14.62 1.51 24.13
C HIS A 346 -14.60 2.59 23.04
N ARG A 347 -14.63 3.87 23.46
CA ARG A 347 -14.56 5.02 22.56
C ARG A 347 -13.33 5.87 22.85
N VAL A 348 -12.62 6.26 21.80
CA VAL A 348 -11.54 7.26 21.85
C VAL A 348 -11.86 8.40 20.90
N ASP A 349 -11.88 9.63 21.43
CA ASP A 349 -12.15 10.83 20.65
C ASP A 349 -10.84 11.50 20.25
N ILE A 350 -10.69 11.77 18.96
CA ILE A 350 -9.49 12.37 18.38
C ILE A 350 -9.86 13.70 17.72
N GLN A 351 -9.34 14.79 18.29
CA GLN A 351 -9.44 16.11 17.67
C GLN A 351 -8.49 16.20 16.47
N ILE A 352 -9.04 16.59 15.32
CA ILE A 352 -8.30 16.86 14.10
C ILE A 352 -8.65 18.24 13.57
N ASP A 353 -7.65 18.96 13.06
CA ASP A 353 -7.93 20.12 12.24
C ASP A 353 -8.39 19.65 10.85
N ASN A 354 -9.37 20.33 10.26
CA ASN A 354 -9.85 20.04 8.92
C ASN A 354 -8.77 20.40 7.89
N LYS A 355 -7.82 19.47 7.68
CA LYS A 355 -6.67 19.65 6.78
C LYS A 355 -7.09 19.88 5.32
N ALA A 356 -8.30 19.47 4.94
CA ALA A 356 -8.86 19.67 3.60
C ALA A 356 -9.42 21.08 3.38
N SER A 357 -9.66 21.85 4.45
CA SER A 357 -10.15 23.22 4.33
C SER A 357 -9.06 24.20 3.89
N SER A 358 -9.40 25.07 2.95
CA SER A 358 -8.58 26.21 2.53
C SER A 358 -8.80 27.46 3.39
N ALA A 359 -9.61 27.38 4.45
CA ALA A 359 -9.85 28.50 5.36
C ALA A 359 -8.61 28.85 6.19
N LYS A 360 -8.44 30.15 6.52
CA LYS A 360 -7.33 30.64 7.36
C LYS A 360 -7.33 30.01 8.76
N THR A 361 -8.51 29.84 9.34
CA THR A 361 -8.72 29.07 10.57
C THR A 361 -9.35 27.75 10.19
N LYS A 362 -8.68 26.65 10.54
CA LYS A 362 -9.19 25.31 10.27
C LYS A 362 -10.16 24.92 11.37
N GLU A 363 -11.39 24.59 10.98
CA GLU A 363 -12.36 23.98 11.87
C GLU A 363 -11.76 22.71 12.50
N ILE A 364 -11.90 22.58 13.82
CA ILE A 364 -11.53 21.36 14.53
C ILE A 364 -12.72 20.42 14.48
N LYS A 365 -12.50 19.21 13.98
CA LYS A 365 -13.48 18.12 13.97
C LYS A 365 -13.05 17.04 14.95
N THR A 366 -14.02 16.39 15.58
CA THR A 366 -13.79 15.22 16.42
C THR A 366 -14.03 13.97 15.61
N VAL A 367 -13.01 13.15 15.37
CA VAL A 367 -13.20 11.79 14.85
C VAL A 367 -13.21 10.85 16.04
N CYS A 368 -14.18 9.95 16.08
CA CYS A 368 -14.31 8.93 17.11
C CYS A 368 -13.80 7.59 16.58
N MET A 369 -13.15 6.84 17.47
CA MET A 369 -12.75 5.46 17.27
C MET A 369 -13.53 4.59 18.27
N TRP A 370 -14.24 3.58 17.80
CA TRP A 370 -14.96 2.61 18.63
C TRP A 370 -14.36 1.22 18.50
N ALA A 371 -14.26 0.50 19.61
CA ALA A 371 -13.75 -0.86 19.66
C ALA A 371 -14.52 -1.69 20.70
N ASN A 372 -14.52 -3.01 20.52
CA ASN A 372 -15.19 -3.97 21.40
C ASN A 372 -14.27 -4.63 22.43
#